data_AF-A0A1C5AN52-F1
#
_entry.id   AF-A0A1C5AN52-F1
#
_cell.length_a   1.000
_cell.length_b   1.000
_cell.length_c   1.000
_cell.angle_alpha   90.00
_cell.angle_beta   90.00
_cell.angle_gamma   90.00
#
_symmetry.space_group_name_H-M   'P 1'
#
loop_
_entity.id
_entity.type
_entity.pdbx_description
1 polymer ?
#
loop_
_entity_poly.entity_id
_entity_poly.type
_entity_poly.pdbx_seq_one_letter_code
_entity_poly.pdbx_strand_id
1 'polypeptide(L)'
;MTGRSGRVDGQVPGDARHHDGDARHHEFVADLARLRRDAGQPSLRKMSGTAHYSHTALAGVLSGGRLPSLELTMAFVRACGGDEAAWRARWHREAELSRAAEPSTAGPGQPPTQPSTQPQPPMSTPPASEPPVPEPLATRRPAVPRWALAATAGLTVLVAGSVVPLLADAGSRSNRQAEQPVDASIPAPTAAPPADGADPQEERCQVDAVSAETVPVPDPDPKQPTYGSLTLRYSPRCRAAWPLFVSTERVPTGATIRLSATRPSDGGITRFDYPFMVKRQVYSVFGNVLRTTRGCVSVTVDITAADNRSVLASARTPCVQLDART
;
A
#
# COMPACT_ATOMS: atom_id res chain seq x y z
N MET A 1 -53.05 -45.45 -15.45
CA MET A 1 -51.67 -45.74 -15.87
C MET A 1 -50.95 -44.42 -16.05
N THR A 2 -49.97 -44.16 -15.19
CA THR A 2 -49.25 -42.92 -14.99
C THR A 2 -48.17 -42.71 -16.05
N GLY A 3 -48.32 -41.68 -16.90
CA GLY A 3 -47.30 -41.22 -17.84
C GLY A 3 -46.52 -40.05 -17.26
N ARG A 4 -45.31 -40.33 -16.76
CA ARG A 4 -44.38 -39.41 -16.11
C ARG A 4 -43.71 -38.51 -17.16
N SER A 5 -44.09 -37.23 -17.21
CA SER A 5 -43.42 -36.22 -18.04
C SER A 5 -42.11 -35.81 -17.37
N GLY A 6 -40.98 -36.28 -17.91
CA GLY A 6 -39.64 -35.89 -17.48
C GLY A 6 -39.25 -34.56 -18.10
N ARG A 7 -39.20 -33.51 -17.28
CA ARG A 7 -38.59 -32.22 -17.62
C ARG A 7 -37.09 -32.35 -17.40
N VAL A 8 -36.31 -32.28 -18.47
CA VAL A 8 -34.85 -32.22 -18.41
C VAL A 8 -34.48 -30.76 -18.21
N ASP A 9 -34.07 -30.39 -17.00
CA ASP A 9 -33.51 -29.08 -16.70
C ASP A 9 -32.09 -28.99 -17.29
N GLY A 10 -31.97 -28.28 -18.41
CA GLY A 10 -30.69 -27.92 -19.00
C GLY A 10 -30.04 -26.78 -18.21
N GLN A 11 -29.21 -27.15 -17.22
CA GLN A 11 -28.30 -26.24 -16.54
C GLN A 11 -27.23 -25.74 -17.53
N VAL A 12 -27.25 -24.46 -17.88
CA VAL A 12 -26.17 -23.81 -18.65
C VAL A 12 -25.11 -23.26 -17.67
N PRO A 13 -23.82 -23.64 -17.78
CA PRO A 13 -22.77 -23.09 -16.93
C PRO A 13 -22.29 -21.74 -17.48
N GLY A 14 -22.80 -20.64 -16.89
CA GLY A 14 -22.38 -19.27 -17.20
C GLY A 14 -21.09 -18.82 -16.50
N ASP A 15 -20.68 -19.50 -15.43
CA ASP A 15 -19.65 -19.01 -14.50
C ASP A 15 -18.20 -19.28 -14.94
N ALA A 16 -17.94 -20.39 -15.64
CA ALA A 16 -16.57 -20.82 -15.94
C ALA A 16 -15.85 -19.90 -16.95
N ARG A 17 -16.59 -19.25 -17.86
CA ARG A 17 -16.00 -18.41 -18.92
C ARG A 17 -15.58 -17.03 -18.42
N HIS A 18 -16.22 -16.50 -17.37
CA HIS A 18 -15.87 -15.21 -16.79
C HIS A 18 -14.59 -15.31 -15.97
N HIS A 19 -14.44 -16.42 -15.22
CA HIS A 19 -13.25 -16.69 -14.40
C HIS A 19 -11.95 -16.80 -15.21
N ASP A 20 -12.03 -17.37 -16.42
CA ASP A 20 -10.89 -17.46 -17.34
C ASP A 20 -10.49 -16.11 -17.96
N GLY A 21 -11.42 -15.16 -18.06
CA GLY A 21 -11.15 -13.79 -18.52
C GLY A 21 -10.41 -12.99 -17.45
N ASP A 22 -10.90 -13.07 -16.21
CA ASP A 22 -10.29 -12.42 -15.05
C ASP A 22 -8.87 -12.95 -14.81
N ALA A 23 -8.68 -14.28 -14.82
CA ALA A 23 -7.38 -14.91 -14.63
C ALA A 23 -6.33 -14.47 -15.68
N ARG A 24 -6.75 -14.20 -16.92
CA ARG A 24 -5.87 -13.75 -18.00
C ARG A 24 -5.49 -12.27 -17.89
N HIS A 25 -6.43 -11.40 -17.53
CA HIS A 25 -6.12 -9.99 -17.23
C HIS A 25 -5.12 -9.87 -16.08
N HIS A 26 -5.21 -10.75 -15.09
CA HIS A 26 -4.24 -10.82 -14.00
C HIS A 26 -2.81 -11.15 -14.46
N GLU A 27 -2.63 -12.01 -15.47
CA GLU A 27 -1.30 -12.34 -16.01
C GLU A 27 -0.68 -11.17 -16.78
N PHE A 28 -1.47 -10.50 -17.64
CA PHE A 28 -1.02 -9.30 -18.35
C PHE A 28 -0.58 -8.20 -17.38
N VAL A 29 -1.35 -7.97 -16.32
CA VAL A 29 -1.03 -7.00 -15.27
C VAL A 29 0.20 -7.44 -14.44
N ALA A 30 0.34 -8.73 -14.14
CA ALA A 30 1.51 -9.25 -13.43
C ALA A 30 2.80 -9.02 -14.21
N ASP A 31 2.75 -9.11 -15.53
CA ASP A 31 3.89 -8.84 -16.39
C ASP A 31 4.21 -7.35 -16.53
N LEU A 32 3.21 -6.47 -16.51
CA LEU A 32 3.45 -5.02 -16.38
C LEU A 32 4.11 -4.69 -15.04
N ALA A 33 3.71 -5.35 -13.96
CA ALA A 33 4.37 -5.23 -12.67
C ALA A 33 5.82 -5.76 -12.73
N ARG A 34 6.08 -6.82 -13.49
CA ARG A 34 7.44 -7.35 -13.74
C ARG A 34 8.29 -6.37 -14.53
N LEU A 35 7.78 -5.84 -15.64
CA LEU A 35 8.46 -4.80 -16.43
C LEU A 35 8.90 -3.63 -15.56
N ARG A 36 8.01 -3.17 -14.67
CA ARG A 36 8.35 -2.08 -13.74
C ARG A 36 9.46 -2.48 -12.77
N ARG A 37 9.47 -3.71 -12.25
CA ARG A 37 10.58 -4.20 -11.40
C ARG A 37 11.90 -4.24 -12.16
N ASP A 38 11.88 -4.78 -13.38
CA ASP A 38 13.06 -4.91 -14.23
C ASP A 38 13.64 -3.54 -14.62
N ALA A 39 12.79 -2.51 -14.71
CA ALA A 39 13.17 -1.11 -14.90
C ALA A 39 13.73 -0.41 -13.65
N GLY A 40 14.03 -1.15 -12.57
CA GLY A 40 14.49 -0.60 -11.30
C GLY A 40 13.38 -0.01 -10.43
N GLN A 41 12.13 -0.44 -10.66
CA GLN A 41 10.95 -0.07 -9.86
C GLN A 41 10.73 1.45 -9.74
N PRO A 42 10.71 2.22 -10.84
CA PRO A 42 10.47 3.66 -10.78
C PRO A 42 9.16 3.97 -10.04
N SER A 43 9.13 5.04 -9.26
CA SER A 43 7.90 5.50 -8.62
C SER A 43 6.87 5.86 -9.70
N LEU A 44 5.58 5.67 -9.42
CA LEU A 44 4.53 6.05 -10.38
C LEU A 44 4.51 7.58 -10.61
N ARG A 45 5.12 8.36 -9.71
CA ARG A 45 5.27 9.82 -9.85
C ARG A 45 6.38 10.16 -10.82
N LYS A 46 7.54 9.51 -10.71
CA LYS A 46 8.61 9.57 -11.71
C LYS A 46 8.08 9.19 -13.09
N MET A 47 7.30 8.11 -13.16
CA MET A 47 6.65 7.68 -14.40
C MET A 47 5.64 8.71 -14.92
N SER A 48 4.86 9.37 -14.04
CA SER A 48 3.89 10.40 -14.45
C SER A 48 4.55 11.60 -15.14
N GLY A 49 5.79 11.95 -14.76
CA GLY A 49 6.55 13.01 -15.40
C GLY A 49 6.88 12.75 -16.87
N THR A 50 6.94 11.48 -17.28
CA THR A 50 7.25 11.07 -18.66
C THR A 50 6.03 10.51 -19.42
N ALA A 51 5.01 10.04 -18.69
CA ALA A 51 3.86 9.33 -19.25
C ALA A 51 2.71 10.24 -19.68
N HIS A 52 2.69 11.52 -19.27
CA HIS A 52 1.54 12.43 -19.43
C HIS A 52 0.21 11.91 -18.84
N TYR A 53 0.29 10.95 -17.92
CA TYR A 53 -0.82 10.43 -17.11
C TYR A 53 -0.54 10.66 -15.64
N SER A 54 -1.58 10.87 -14.83
CA SER A 54 -1.41 10.99 -13.38
C SER A 54 -0.86 9.70 -12.78
N HIS A 55 -0.13 9.83 -11.66
CA HIS A 55 0.29 8.69 -10.84
C HIS A 55 -0.89 7.76 -10.50
N THR A 56 -2.07 8.32 -10.21
CA THR A 56 -3.28 7.54 -9.90
C THR A 56 -3.79 6.73 -11.10
N ALA A 57 -3.75 7.29 -12.31
CA ALA A 57 -4.08 6.53 -13.52
C ALA A 57 -3.07 5.39 -13.76
N LEU A 58 -1.78 5.64 -13.58
CA LEU A 58 -0.73 4.62 -13.70
C LEU A 58 -0.83 3.53 -12.63
N ALA A 59 -1.26 3.86 -11.41
CA ALA A 59 -1.57 2.86 -10.37
C ALA A 59 -2.71 1.92 -10.82
N GLY A 60 -3.70 2.47 -11.52
CA GLY A 60 -4.83 1.71 -12.07
C GLY A 60 -4.44 0.68 -13.12
N VAL A 61 -3.27 0.79 -13.75
CA VAL A 61 -2.72 -0.25 -14.64
C VAL A 61 -2.44 -1.56 -13.89
N LEU A 62 -2.13 -1.45 -12.60
CA LEU A 62 -1.69 -2.56 -11.76
C LEU A 62 -2.81 -3.20 -10.92
N SER A 63 -4.06 -2.75 -11.08
CA SER A 63 -5.19 -3.16 -10.22
C SER A 63 -5.86 -4.47 -10.62
N GLY A 64 -5.63 -4.98 -11.83
CA GLY A 64 -6.06 -6.33 -12.25
C GLY A 64 -7.55 -6.53 -12.54
N GLY A 65 -8.42 -5.55 -12.28
CA GLY A 65 -9.88 -5.70 -12.44
C GLY A 65 -10.43 -5.54 -13.87
N ARG A 66 -9.62 -5.05 -14.81
CA ARG A 66 -9.95 -4.96 -16.24
C ARG A 66 -8.70 -4.70 -17.05
N LEU A 67 -8.71 -5.05 -18.34
CA LEU A 67 -7.67 -4.65 -19.28
C LEU A 67 -7.59 -3.09 -19.35
N PRO A 68 -6.43 -2.47 -19.03
CA PRO A 68 -6.25 -1.02 -19.15
C PRO A 68 -6.37 -0.55 -20.61
N SER A 69 -6.63 0.74 -20.83
CA SER A 69 -6.65 1.27 -22.20
C SER A 69 -5.27 1.12 -22.86
N LEU A 70 -5.26 0.98 -24.19
CA LEU A 70 -4.01 0.84 -24.95
C LEU A 70 -3.06 2.03 -24.67
N GLU A 71 -3.57 3.26 -24.69
CA GLU A 71 -2.74 4.44 -24.47
C GLU A 71 -2.09 4.48 -23.09
N LEU A 72 -2.88 4.18 -22.04
CA LEU A 72 -2.37 4.13 -20.66
C LEU A 72 -1.33 3.01 -20.49
N THR A 73 -1.55 1.86 -21.14
CA THR A 73 -0.59 0.75 -21.17
C THR A 73 0.71 1.16 -21.83
N MET A 74 0.66 1.81 -23.00
CA MET A 74 1.87 2.25 -23.71
C MET A 74 2.64 3.31 -22.93
N ALA A 75 1.94 4.23 -22.28
CA ALA A 75 2.57 5.24 -21.43
C ALA A 75 3.28 4.61 -20.22
N PHE A 76 2.68 3.59 -19.61
CA PHE A 76 3.31 2.81 -18.53
C PHE A 76 4.57 2.09 -19.04
N VAL A 77 4.48 1.40 -20.17
CA VAL A 77 5.59 0.66 -20.79
C VAL A 77 6.75 1.59 -21.14
N ARG A 78 6.46 2.74 -21.77
CA ARG A 78 7.45 3.76 -22.11
C ARG A 78 8.16 4.31 -20.88
N ALA A 79 7.41 4.60 -19.82
CA ALA A 79 7.97 5.09 -18.56
C ALA A 79 8.85 4.05 -17.83
N CYS A 80 8.68 2.77 -18.15
CA CYS A 80 9.56 1.68 -17.72
C CYS A 80 10.66 1.34 -18.74
N GLY A 81 10.75 2.04 -19.88
CA GLY A 81 11.73 1.74 -20.93
C GLY A 81 11.51 0.40 -21.63
N GLY A 82 10.29 -0.13 -21.62
CA GLY A 82 9.94 -1.38 -22.30
C GLY A 82 9.71 -1.19 -23.79
N ASP A 83 9.70 -2.30 -24.53
CA ASP A 83 9.41 -2.32 -25.97
C ASP A 83 7.90 -2.08 -26.25
N GLU A 84 7.56 -0.84 -26.62
CA GLU A 84 6.18 -0.46 -26.94
C GLU A 84 5.57 -1.30 -28.07
N ALA A 85 6.34 -1.79 -29.05
CA ALA A 85 5.81 -2.57 -30.16
C ALA A 85 5.37 -3.97 -29.69
N ALA A 86 6.23 -4.66 -28.94
CA ALA A 86 5.91 -5.95 -28.36
C ALA A 86 4.71 -5.88 -27.41
N TRP A 87 4.66 -4.85 -26.56
CA TRP A 87 3.57 -4.64 -25.63
C TRP A 87 2.25 -4.27 -26.31
N ARG A 88 2.29 -3.48 -27.39
CA ARG A 88 1.10 -3.14 -28.20
C ARG A 88 0.52 -4.39 -28.87
N ALA A 89 1.37 -5.22 -29.48
CA ALA A 89 0.93 -6.47 -30.09
C ALA A 89 0.31 -7.41 -29.05
N ARG A 90 0.91 -7.51 -27.86
CA ARG A 90 0.35 -8.29 -26.75
C ARG A 90 -1.00 -7.74 -26.29
N TRP A 91 -1.12 -6.42 -26.11
CA TRP A 91 -2.39 -5.79 -25.71
C TRP A 91 -3.52 -6.09 -26.69
N HIS A 92 -3.26 -6.04 -28.00
CA HIS A 92 -4.26 -6.38 -29.01
C HIS A 92 -4.73 -7.84 -28.91
N ARG A 93 -3.81 -8.79 -28.67
CA ARG A 93 -4.18 -10.19 -28.43
C ARG A 93 -5.11 -10.33 -27.23
N GLU A 94 -4.79 -9.68 -26.10
CA GLU A 94 -5.65 -9.71 -24.91
C GLU A 94 -7.03 -9.07 -25.16
N ALA A 95 -7.07 -7.97 -25.91
CA ALA A 95 -8.30 -7.28 -26.26
C ALA A 95 -9.21 -8.09 -27.21
N GLU A 96 -8.63 -8.79 -28.19
CA GLU A 96 -9.35 -9.69 -29.10
C GLU A 96 -9.95 -10.87 -28.35
N LEU A 97 -9.18 -11.48 -27.45
CA LEU A 97 -9.64 -12.59 -26.61
C LEU A 97 -10.75 -12.15 -25.65
N SER A 98 -10.65 -10.92 -25.11
CA SER A 98 -11.69 -10.35 -24.25
C SER A 98 -13.00 -10.10 -25.01
N ARG A 99 -12.93 -9.68 -26.29
CA ARG A 99 -14.11 -9.50 -27.15
C ARG A 99 -14.73 -10.82 -27.60
N ALA A 100 -13.93 -11.87 -27.76
CA ALA A 100 -14.44 -13.19 -28.13
C ALA A 100 -15.17 -13.91 -26.97
N ALA A 101 -14.94 -13.48 -25.72
CA ALA A 101 -15.59 -14.03 -24.53
C ALA A 101 -16.99 -13.42 -24.25
N GLU A 102 -17.28 -12.24 -24.79
CA GLU A 102 -18.55 -11.51 -24.64
C GLU A 102 -19.53 -11.87 -25.79
N PRO A 103 -20.71 -12.47 -25.53
CA PRO A 103 -21.72 -12.63 -26.57
C PRO A 103 -22.29 -11.26 -26.97
N SER A 104 -22.00 -10.86 -28.21
CA SER A 104 -22.46 -9.64 -28.87
C SER A 104 -23.99 -9.50 -28.82
N THR A 105 -24.51 -8.68 -27.90
CA THR A 105 -25.81 -8.02 -28.11
C THR A 105 -25.53 -6.73 -28.87
N ALA A 106 -25.52 -6.83 -30.20
CA ALA A 106 -25.35 -5.68 -31.08
C ALA A 106 -26.61 -4.80 -31.04
N GLY A 107 -26.47 -3.59 -30.51
CA GLY A 107 -27.35 -2.45 -30.77
C GLY A 107 -26.51 -1.31 -31.36
N PRO A 108 -26.94 -0.64 -32.45
CA PRO A 108 -26.06 0.27 -33.19
C PRO A 108 -25.93 1.65 -32.53
N GLY A 109 -24.68 2.08 -32.35
CA GLY A 109 -24.24 3.46 -32.60
C GLY A 109 -24.36 4.48 -31.47
N GLN A 110 -23.25 4.70 -30.76
CA GLN A 110 -22.90 6.05 -30.27
C GLN A 110 -21.36 6.23 -30.35
N PRO A 111 -20.85 7.32 -30.97
CA PRO A 111 -19.41 7.56 -31.06
C PRO A 111 -18.82 7.99 -29.70
N PRO A 112 -17.51 7.81 -29.47
CA PRO A 112 -16.88 8.15 -28.20
C PRO A 112 -16.80 9.67 -27.99
N THR A 113 -17.50 10.17 -26.98
CA THR A 113 -17.39 11.54 -26.50
C THR A 113 -16.03 11.74 -25.80
N GLN A 114 -15.16 12.55 -26.40
CA GLN A 114 -13.96 13.09 -25.73
C GLN A 114 -14.38 13.92 -24.51
N PRO A 115 -13.58 13.98 -23.43
CA PRO A 115 -13.88 14.86 -22.30
C PRO A 115 -13.56 16.30 -22.65
N SER A 116 -14.55 17.03 -23.18
CA SER A 116 -14.54 18.49 -23.20
C SER A 116 -14.82 19.03 -21.80
N THR A 117 -13.88 19.81 -21.30
CA THR A 117 -14.02 20.69 -20.14
C THR A 117 -15.28 21.56 -20.25
N GLN A 118 -16.24 21.37 -19.33
CA GLN A 118 -17.22 22.41 -18.98
C GLN A 118 -17.33 22.53 -17.45
N PRO A 119 -17.48 23.76 -16.90
CA PRO A 119 -17.60 24.01 -15.46
C PRO A 119 -18.91 23.44 -14.90
N GLN A 120 -18.84 22.67 -13.81
CA GLN A 120 -20.03 22.16 -13.12
C GLN A 120 -20.72 23.28 -12.30
N PRO A 121 -22.04 23.51 -12.44
CA PRO A 121 -22.80 24.32 -11.48
C PRO A 121 -23.05 23.52 -10.19
N PRO A 122 -23.18 24.19 -9.02
CA PRO A 122 -23.31 23.52 -7.73
C PRO A 122 -24.71 22.92 -7.58
N MET A 123 -24.79 21.61 -7.28
CA MET A 123 -26.04 21.00 -6.83
C MET A 123 -26.02 20.72 -5.34
N SER A 124 -27.10 21.20 -4.74
CA SER A 124 -27.52 21.26 -3.36
C SER A 124 -27.56 19.91 -2.63
N THR A 125 -27.18 19.97 -1.36
CA THR A 125 -27.32 18.96 -0.32
C THR A 125 -28.80 18.62 -0.04
N PRO A 126 -29.21 17.34 -0.07
CA PRO A 126 -30.42 16.88 0.61
C PRO A 126 -30.13 16.50 2.09
N PRO A 127 -31.06 16.72 3.03
CA PRO A 127 -30.83 16.54 4.46
C PRO A 127 -30.80 15.08 4.90
N ALA A 128 -30.09 14.86 6.01
CA ALA A 128 -29.83 13.59 6.67
C ALA A 128 -31.12 12.84 7.08
N SER A 129 -31.15 11.53 6.82
CA SER A 129 -32.10 10.60 7.43
C SER A 129 -31.39 9.83 8.53
N GLU A 130 -31.94 9.91 9.74
CA GLU A 130 -31.45 9.30 10.98
C GLU A 130 -31.66 7.76 10.96
N PRO A 131 -30.67 6.94 11.36
CA PRO A 131 -30.84 5.49 11.44
C PRO A 131 -31.51 5.05 12.76
N PRO A 132 -32.31 3.97 12.77
CA PRO A 132 -33.06 3.53 13.94
C PRO A 132 -32.18 2.80 14.97
N VAL A 133 -32.53 2.98 16.25
CA VAL A 133 -31.93 2.35 17.44
C VAL A 133 -32.33 0.87 17.52
N PRO A 134 -31.39 -0.08 17.68
CA PRO A 134 -31.72 -1.46 18.03
C PRO A 134 -31.78 -1.71 19.55
N GLU A 135 -32.86 -2.38 19.99
CA GLU A 135 -33.08 -2.89 21.35
C GLU A 135 -32.09 -4.00 21.77
N PRO A 136 -31.83 -4.19 23.08
CA PRO A 136 -30.83 -5.13 23.59
C PRO A 136 -31.35 -6.58 23.65
N LEU A 137 -30.74 -7.47 22.86
CA LEU A 137 -30.97 -8.91 22.97
C LEU A 137 -30.12 -9.55 24.08
N ALA A 138 -30.80 -10.46 24.79
CA ALA A 138 -30.45 -11.05 26.06
C ALA A 138 -29.11 -11.79 26.12
N THR A 139 -28.50 -11.69 27.30
CA THR A 139 -27.31 -12.39 27.77
C THR A 139 -27.51 -13.91 27.81
N ARG A 140 -26.58 -14.66 27.21
CA ARG A 140 -26.31 -16.06 27.58
C ARG A 140 -24.83 -16.28 27.84
N ARG A 141 -24.51 -16.57 29.09
CA ARG A 141 -23.19 -17.03 29.56
C ARG A 141 -23.02 -18.52 29.24
N PRO A 142 -21.82 -18.95 28.84
CA PRO A 142 -21.34 -20.28 29.23
C PRO A 142 -20.06 -20.23 30.06
N ALA A 143 -19.96 -21.22 30.94
CA ALA A 143 -19.02 -21.36 32.04
C ALA A 143 -17.58 -21.67 31.59
N VAL A 144 -16.61 -21.13 32.33
CA VAL A 144 -15.18 -21.49 32.26
C VAL A 144 -14.88 -22.64 33.22
N PRO A 145 -14.29 -23.77 32.76
CA PRO A 145 -13.64 -24.70 33.66
C PRO A 145 -12.21 -24.24 33.96
N ARG A 146 -11.95 -24.12 35.25
CA ARG A 146 -10.67 -23.80 35.89
C ARG A 146 -9.87 -25.10 36.00
N TRP A 147 -8.85 -25.26 35.17
CA TRP A 147 -7.72 -26.16 35.42
C TRP A 147 -6.49 -25.46 34.83
N ALA A 148 -5.70 -24.86 35.72
CA ALA A 148 -4.38 -25.35 36.11
C ALA A 148 -3.31 -24.77 35.17
N LEU A 149 -2.75 -23.61 35.52
CA LEU A 149 -1.60 -23.42 36.41
C LEU A 149 -0.28 -23.95 35.82
N ALA A 150 0.60 -22.99 35.54
CA ALA A 150 2.02 -22.93 35.91
C ALA A 150 3.00 -23.96 35.32
N ALA A 151 4.04 -23.45 34.66
CA ALA A 151 5.43 -23.67 35.09
C ALA A 151 6.38 -22.69 34.41
N THR A 152 7.25 -22.11 35.23
CA THR A 152 8.27 -21.10 34.97
C THR A 152 9.64 -21.71 34.70
N ALA A 153 10.49 -20.90 34.05
CA ALA A 153 11.93 -20.71 34.27
C ALA A 153 12.96 -21.72 33.72
N GLY A 154 13.89 -21.17 32.94
CA GLY A 154 15.30 -21.14 33.31
C GLY A 154 16.24 -22.11 32.58
N LEU A 155 17.22 -21.58 31.84
CA LEU A 155 18.62 -21.97 32.04
C LEU A 155 19.59 -20.92 31.47
N THR A 156 20.46 -20.41 32.33
CA THR A 156 21.57 -19.49 32.08
C THR A 156 22.92 -20.20 32.23
N VAL A 157 23.81 -19.96 31.26
CA VAL A 157 25.29 -19.75 31.30
C VAL A 157 26.23 -20.77 31.98
N LEU A 158 27.29 -21.19 31.26
CA LEU A 158 28.73 -21.01 31.58
C LEU A 158 29.61 -22.02 30.82
N VAL A 159 30.78 -21.58 30.34
CA VAL A 159 32.16 -22.16 30.49
C VAL A 159 33.12 -21.25 29.67
N ALA A 160 33.91 -20.39 30.33
CA ALA A 160 35.36 -20.51 30.58
C ALA A 160 36.20 -20.74 29.30
N GLY A 161 37.21 -19.95 28.94
CA GLY A 161 38.30 -19.43 29.75
C GLY A 161 39.60 -20.06 29.23
N SER A 162 40.46 -19.30 28.56
CA SER A 162 41.83 -19.72 28.24
C SER A 162 42.72 -18.48 28.12
N VAL A 163 43.64 -18.36 29.07
CA VAL A 163 44.71 -17.37 29.14
C VAL A 163 46.02 -18.13 28.94
N VAL A 164 46.87 -17.72 28.00
CA VAL A 164 48.34 -17.90 28.07
C VAL A 164 49.02 -16.69 27.39
N PRO A 165 50.15 -16.16 27.90
CA PRO A 165 50.65 -14.83 27.57
C PRO A 165 51.94 -14.77 26.70
N LEU A 166 52.25 -13.53 26.31
CA LEU A 166 53.56 -12.88 26.01
C LEU A 166 54.40 -13.37 24.81
N LEU A 167 54.73 -12.42 23.92
CA LEU A 167 56.07 -11.80 23.84
C LEU A 167 55.97 -10.42 23.15
N ALA A 168 56.75 -9.47 23.67
CA ALA A 168 56.89 -8.12 23.16
C ALA A 168 57.83 -8.10 21.94
N ASP A 169 57.59 -7.20 20.98
CA ASP A 169 58.69 -6.36 20.51
C ASP A 169 58.23 -5.03 19.91
N ALA A 170 59.19 -4.12 19.90
CA ALA A 170 59.08 -2.69 19.90
C ALA A 170 58.63 -2.04 18.57
N GLY A 171 58.12 -0.82 18.71
CA GLY A 171 58.60 0.29 17.89
C GLY A 171 57.74 0.67 16.68
N SER A 172 56.80 1.60 16.90
CA SER A 172 56.78 2.86 16.15
C SER A 172 55.83 3.85 16.81
N ARG A 173 56.43 4.86 17.46
CA ARG A 173 55.74 6.10 17.82
C ARG A 173 55.45 6.84 16.50
N SER A 174 54.31 6.57 15.89
CA SER A 174 53.75 7.44 14.86
C SER A 174 52.71 8.35 15.50
N ASN A 175 53.19 9.55 15.80
CA ASN A 175 52.48 10.82 15.92
C ASN A 175 50.95 10.75 16.06
N ARG A 176 50.45 10.78 17.32
CA ARG A 176 49.09 11.26 17.60
C ARG A 176 49.05 12.75 17.29
N GLN A 177 48.78 13.11 16.05
CA GLN A 177 48.14 14.40 15.78
C GLN A 177 46.70 14.28 16.27
N ALA A 178 46.42 15.03 17.32
CA ALA A 178 45.07 15.40 17.69
C ALA A 178 44.47 16.14 16.51
N GLU A 179 43.73 15.42 15.66
CA GLU A 179 42.83 16.05 14.72
C GLU A 179 41.70 16.64 15.57
N GLN A 180 41.74 17.95 15.74
CA GLN A 180 40.63 18.74 16.26
C GLN A 180 39.35 18.26 15.59
N PRO A 181 38.23 18.15 16.34
CA PRO A 181 36.96 17.87 15.72
C PRO A 181 36.72 18.98 14.71
N VAL A 182 36.85 18.65 13.42
CA VAL A 182 36.35 19.51 12.38
C VAL A 182 34.89 19.72 12.74
N ASP A 183 34.56 20.96 13.05
CA ASP A 183 33.20 21.45 13.10
C ASP A 183 32.64 21.25 11.70
N ALA A 184 32.23 20.00 11.43
CA ALA A 184 31.37 19.64 10.34
C ALA A 184 29.99 20.15 10.75
N SER A 185 29.89 21.47 10.83
CA SER A 185 28.67 22.20 10.53
C SER A 185 28.28 21.74 9.13
N ILE A 186 27.54 20.62 9.08
CA ILE A 186 26.78 20.20 7.91
C ILE A 186 25.99 21.45 7.53
N PRO A 187 26.22 22.06 6.35
CA PRO A 187 25.46 23.23 5.97
C PRO A 187 23.98 22.85 6.07
N ALA A 188 23.24 23.63 6.85
CA ALA A 188 21.80 23.46 7.02
C ALA A 188 21.18 23.28 5.63
N PRO A 189 20.32 22.26 5.41
CA PRO A 189 19.82 21.96 4.08
C PRO A 189 19.14 23.20 3.51
N THR A 190 19.77 23.81 2.51
CA THR A 190 19.22 24.94 1.75
C THR A 190 18.17 24.47 0.73
N ALA A 191 17.84 23.19 0.74
CA ALA A 191 16.71 22.65 0.01
C ALA A 191 15.42 23.05 0.72
N ALA A 192 14.47 23.61 -0.02
CA ALA A 192 13.13 23.85 0.48
C ALA A 192 12.56 22.54 1.10
N PRO A 193 11.82 22.63 2.22
CA PRO A 193 11.23 21.44 2.81
C PRO A 193 10.32 20.74 1.80
N PRO A 194 10.26 19.40 1.82
CA PRO A 194 9.49 18.64 0.84
C PRO A 194 8.02 19.06 0.89
N ALA A 195 7.39 19.15 -0.28
CA ALA A 195 5.98 19.49 -0.36
C ALA A 195 5.10 18.37 0.25
N ASP A 196 3.92 18.74 0.73
CA ASP A 196 2.94 17.74 1.16
C ASP A 196 2.57 16.85 -0.04
N GLY A 197 2.59 15.54 0.17
CA GLY A 197 2.35 14.54 -0.88
C GLY A 197 3.62 14.10 -1.62
N ALA A 198 4.80 14.62 -1.27
CA ALA A 198 6.06 14.15 -1.83
C ALA A 198 6.43 12.74 -1.34
N ASP A 199 7.24 12.03 -2.12
CA ASP A 199 7.72 10.69 -1.78
C ASP A 199 8.91 10.81 -0.79
N PRO A 200 8.85 10.17 0.39
CA PRO A 200 9.93 10.26 1.37
C PRO A 200 11.28 9.78 0.84
N GLN A 201 11.32 8.79 -0.07
CA GLN A 201 12.55 8.23 -0.61
C GLN A 201 13.22 9.15 -1.63
N GLU A 202 12.42 9.77 -2.50
CA GLU A 202 12.91 10.74 -3.50
C GLU A 202 13.50 11.98 -2.82
N GLU A 203 12.83 12.46 -1.77
CA GLU A 203 13.26 13.59 -0.94
C GLU A 203 14.38 13.22 0.07
N ARG A 204 14.75 11.93 0.09
CA ARG A 204 15.74 11.33 0.98
C ARG A 204 15.43 11.53 2.47
N CYS A 205 14.15 11.66 2.84
CA CYS A 205 13.75 11.88 4.23
C CYS A 205 13.97 10.63 5.11
N GLN A 206 14.03 9.44 4.53
CA GLN A 206 14.27 8.19 5.24
C GLN A 206 15.64 8.10 5.94
N VAL A 207 16.62 8.93 5.57
CA VAL A 207 18.02 8.83 6.04
C VAL A 207 18.19 9.08 7.54
N ASP A 208 17.35 9.95 8.11
CA ASP A 208 17.34 10.32 9.53
C ASP A 208 15.98 10.03 10.18
N ALA A 209 15.15 9.25 9.50
CA ALA A 209 13.78 9.05 9.92
C ALA A 209 13.69 8.13 11.14
N VAL A 210 12.96 8.60 12.14
CA VAL A 210 12.62 7.86 13.36
C VAL A 210 11.19 7.33 13.28
N SER A 211 10.90 6.29 14.05
CA SER A 211 9.54 5.80 14.25
C SER A 211 8.98 6.47 15.50
N ALA A 212 8.05 7.40 15.30
CA ALA A 212 7.48 8.20 16.39
C ALA A 212 6.39 7.45 17.16
N GLU A 213 5.63 6.60 16.46
CA GLU A 213 4.52 5.83 17.03
C GLU A 213 4.22 4.62 16.15
N THR A 214 3.86 3.48 16.75
CA THR A 214 3.52 2.26 16.02
C THR A 214 2.29 1.58 16.64
N VAL A 215 1.28 1.31 15.81
CA VAL A 215 0.06 0.61 16.23
C VAL A 215 -0.16 -0.66 15.40
N PRO A 216 -0.76 -1.72 15.99
CA PRO A 216 -1.14 -2.90 15.22
C PRO A 216 -2.31 -2.60 14.28
N VAL A 217 -2.36 -3.31 13.14
CA VAL A 217 -3.49 -3.29 12.21
C VAL A 217 -4.28 -4.58 12.38
N PRO A 218 -5.49 -4.55 12.94
CA PRO A 218 -6.21 -5.77 13.31
C PRO A 218 -6.59 -6.60 12.09
N ASP A 219 -6.68 -7.92 12.26
CA ASP A 219 -7.41 -8.79 11.34
C ASP A 219 -8.92 -8.66 11.65
N PRO A 220 -9.82 -8.63 10.66
CA PRO A 220 -11.26 -8.65 10.89
C PRO A 220 -11.74 -9.85 11.72
N ASP A 221 -11.03 -10.98 11.72
CA ASP A 221 -11.21 -12.02 12.74
C ASP A 221 -10.32 -11.73 13.95
N PRO A 222 -10.88 -11.34 15.12
CA PRO A 222 -10.10 -10.96 16.29
C PRO A 222 -9.30 -12.11 16.92
N LYS A 223 -9.55 -13.36 16.50
CA LYS A 223 -8.77 -14.52 16.95
C LYS A 223 -7.49 -14.71 16.15
N GLN A 224 -7.38 -14.06 14.99
CA GLN A 224 -6.23 -14.19 14.11
C GLN A 224 -5.13 -13.18 14.48
N PRO A 225 -3.87 -13.49 14.13
CA PRO A 225 -2.80 -12.50 14.16
C PRO A 225 -3.12 -11.30 13.26
N THR A 226 -2.54 -10.15 13.58
CA THR A 226 -2.76 -8.88 12.88
C THR A 226 -2.41 -8.93 11.38
N TYR A 227 -3.04 -8.06 10.61
CA TYR A 227 -2.66 -7.79 9.21
C TYR A 227 -1.31 -7.10 9.09
N GLY A 228 -0.81 -6.47 10.15
CA GLY A 228 0.49 -5.84 10.15
C GLY A 228 0.63 -4.81 11.25
N SER A 229 1.55 -3.86 11.03
CA SER A 229 1.76 -2.70 11.88
C SER A 229 1.79 -1.42 11.04
N LEU A 230 1.18 -0.36 11.58
CA LEU A 230 1.21 1.00 11.03
C LEU A 230 2.15 1.83 11.89
N THR A 231 3.15 2.44 11.27
CA THR A 231 4.15 3.28 11.93
C THR A 231 4.06 4.71 11.41
N LEU A 232 4.01 5.69 12.32
CA LEU A 232 4.26 7.10 12.05
C LEU A 232 5.78 7.32 11.94
N ARG A 233 6.28 7.52 10.73
CA ARG A 233 7.68 7.87 10.48
C ARG A 233 7.83 9.38 10.46
N TYR A 234 8.95 9.90 10.96
CA TYR A 234 9.26 11.32 11.00
C TYR A 234 10.74 11.57 10.74
N SER A 235 11.06 12.56 9.91
CA SER A 235 12.42 13.03 9.66
C SER A 235 12.59 14.46 10.20
N PRO A 236 13.48 14.66 11.20
CA PRO A 236 13.83 16.00 11.67
C PRO A 236 14.43 16.90 10.59
N ARG A 237 15.27 16.35 9.70
CA ARG A 237 15.91 17.09 8.60
C ARG A 237 14.89 17.59 7.59
N CYS A 238 13.95 16.73 7.19
CA CYS A 238 12.89 17.11 6.25
C CYS A 238 11.76 17.88 6.92
N ARG A 239 11.63 17.82 8.24
CA ARG A 239 10.46 18.29 8.99
C ARG A 239 9.16 17.78 8.36
N ALA A 240 9.11 16.47 8.17
CA ALA A 240 8.00 15.81 7.51
C ALA A 240 7.78 14.41 8.08
N ALA A 241 6.53 13.97 8.05
CA ALA A 241 6.10 12.69 8.58
C ALA A 241 5.22 11.92 7.59
N TRP A 242 5.25 10.59 7.64
CA TRP A 242 4.52 9.74 6.71
C TRP A 242 4.16 8.39 7.36
N PRO A 243 3.12 7.70 6.84
CA PRO A 243 2.80 6.33 7.24
C PRO A 243 3.79 5.33 6.63
N LEU A 244 4.14 4.32 7.41
CA LEU A 244 4.73 3.06 6.96
C LEU A 244 3.86 1.91 7.46
N PHE A 245 3.31 1.12 6.55
CA PHE A 245 2.62 -0.12 6.85
C PHE A 245 3.52 -1.32 6.52
N VAL A 246 3.76 -2.18 7.49
CA VAL A 246 4.46 -3.46 7.31
C VAL A 246 3.43 -4.58 7.45
N SER A 247 3.16 -5.28 6.35
CA SER A 247 2.16 -6.34 6.29
C SER A 247 2.66 -7.65 6.90
N THR A 248 1.74 -8.49 7.32
CA THR A 248 1.97 -9.94 7.47
C THR A 248 1.54 -10.66 6.19
N GLU A 249 1.71 -11.98 6.15
CA GLU A 249 1.23 -12.84 5.06
C GLU A 249 -0.31 -12.94 5.01
N ARG A 250 -1.01 -12.41 6.01
CA ARG A 250 -2.47 -12.47 6.17
C ARG A 250 -3.22 -11.50 5.28
N VAL A 251 -2.57 -10.40 4.85
CA VAL A 251 -3.22 -9.39 4.00
C VAL A 251 -3.64 -10.06 2.69
N PRO A 252 -4.93 -10.04 2.33
CA PRO A 252 -5.40 -10.68 1.11
C PRO A 252 -4.76 -10.06 -0.14
N THR A 253 -4.26 -10.92 -1.04
CA THR A 253 -3.84 -10.47 -2.37
C THR A 253 -5.04 -9.87 -3.11
N GLY A 254 -4.85 -8.72 -3.73
CA GLY A 254 -5.91 -7.94 -4.39
C GLY A 254 -6.55 -6.88 -3.49
N ALA A 255 -6.25 -6.84 -2.19
CA ALA A 255 -6.68 -5.75 -1.31
C ALA A 255 -6.07 -4.41 -1.75
N THR A 256 -6.73 -3.29 -1.43
CA THR A 256 -6.13 -1.96 -1.58
C THR A 256 -5.71 -1.44 -0.21
N ILE A 257 -4.43 -1.06 -0.07
CA ILE A 257 -3.89 -0.40 1.12
C ILE A 257 -3.90 1.11 0.88
N ARG A 258 -4.77 1.83 1.57
CA ARG A 258 -4.79 3.29 1.59
C ARG A 258 -4.07 3.80 2.82
N LEU A 259 -3.00 4.55 2.62
CA LEU A 259 -2.23 5.20 3.67
C LEU A 259 -2.49 6.71 3.65
N SER A 260 -2.71 7.30 4.82
CA SER A 260 -2.91 8.74 4.95
C SER A 260 -2.10 9.32 6.11
N ALA A 261 -1.57 10.52 5.95
CA ALA A 261 -1.09 11.36 7.06
C ALA A 261 -2.05 12.55 7.20
N THR A 262 -2.31 12.97 8.43
CA THR A 262 -3.21 14.08 8.76
C THR A 262 -2.62 14.99 9.81
N ARG A 263 -2.76 16.30 9.60
CA ARG A 263 -2.35 17.37 10.51
C ARG A 263 -3.58 18.23 10.83
N PRO A 264 -4.25 18.00 11.98
CA PRO A 264 -5.53 18.64 12.26
C PRO A 264 -5.49 20.17 12.36
N SER A 265 -4.35 20.75 12.75
CA SER A 265 -4.22 22.20 12.99
C SER A 265 -4.53 23.08 11.77
N ASP A 266 -4.32 22.56 10.56
CA ASP A 266 -4.57 23.28 9.30
C ASP A 266 -5.29 22.41 8.25
N GLY A 267 -5.81 21.24 8.67
CA GLY A 267 -6.48 20.30 7.77
C GLY A 267 -5.56 19.62 6.75
N GLY A 268 -4.24 19.73 6.89
CA GLY A 268 -3.27 19.11 5.99
C GLY A 268 -3.48 17.60 5.92
N ILE A 269 -3.56 17.05 4.70
CA ILE A 269 -3.75 15.63 4.47
C ILE A 269 -2.97 15.15 3.24
N THR A 270 -2.36 13.98 3.36
CA THR A 270 -1.83 13.24 2.21
C THR A 270 -2.50 11.88 2.13
N ARG A 271 -2.63 11.35 0.92
CA ARG A 271 -3.19 10.01 0.67
C ARG A 271 -2.33 9.28 -0.36
N PHE A 272 -2.18 7.98 -0.16
CA PHE A 272 -1.48 7.08 -1.07
C PHE A 272 -2.20 5.73 -1.09
N ASP A 273 -2.62 5.31 -2.28
CA ASP A 273 -3.32 4.04 -2.49
C ASP A 273 -2.36 3.03 -3.17
N TYR A 274 -2.27 1.83 -2.61
CA TYR A 274 -1.41 0.76 -3.10
C TYR A 274 -2.22 -0.53 -3.33
N PRO A 275 -2.32 -1.01 -4.59
CA PRO A 275 -2.92 -2.32 -4.88
C PRO A 275 -1.98 -3.43 -4.39
N PHE A 276 -2.41 -4.18 -3.38
CA PHE A 276 -1.62 -5.21 -2.73
C PHE A 276 -1.64 -6.52 -3.50
N MET A 277 -0.75 -6.67 -4.47
CA MET A 277 -0.65 -7.86 -5.34
C MET A 277 0.35 -8.90 -4.82
N VAL A 278 0.73 -8.78 -3.56
CA VAL A 278 1.75 -9.61 -2.92
C VAL A 278 1.11 -10.89 -2.38
N LYS A 279 1.67 -12.06 -2.73
CA LYS A 279 1.15 -13.37 -2.31
C LYS A 279 1.96 -13.92 -1.14
N ARG A 280 1.31 -14.10 0.03
CA ARG A 280 1.84 -14.81 1.21
C ARG A 280 3.29 -14.45 1.58
N GLN A 281 3.61 -13.16 1.60
CA GLN A 281 4.90 -12.66 2.07
C GLN A 281 4.72 -11.33 2.80
N VAL A 282 5.62 -11.07 3.73
CA VAL A 282 5.74 -9.76 4.40
C VAL A 282 6.18 -8.71 3.38
N TYR A 283 5.53 -7.54 3.39
CA TYR A 283 5.86 -6.44 2.49
C TYR A 283 5.67 -5.09 3.19
N SER A 284 6.47 -4.11 2.78
CA SER A 284 6.42 -2.75 3.33
C SER A 284 5.85 -1.77 2.31
N VAL A 285 4.85 -1.00 2.72
CA VAL A 285 4.24 0.07 1.94
C VAL A 285 4.41 1.38 2.70
N PHE A 286 5.08 2.35 2.11
CA PHE A 286 5.17 3.70 2.65
C PHE A 286 4.21 4.62 1.90
N GLY A 287 3.62 5.58 2.62
CA GLY A 287 2.84 6.65 2.02
C GLY A 287 3.67 7.93 1.85
N ASN A 288 2.98 8.99 1.45
CA ASN A 288 3.60 10.27 1.12
C ASN A 288 3.78 11.16 2.34
N VAL A 289 4.80 12.01 2.30
CA VAL A 289 5.16 12.93 3.39
C VAL A 289 4.16 14.05 3.56
N LEU A 290 3.87 14.38 4.81
CA LEU A 290 3.14 15.56 5.24
C LEU A 290 4.09 16.38 6.12
N ARG A 291 4.29 17.66 5.81
CA ARG A 291 5.17 18.54 6.59
C ARG A 291 4.74 18.63 8.05
N THR A 292 5.68 18.80 8.96
CA THR A 292 5.39 19.02 10.39
C THR A 292 5.51 20.51 10.65
N THR A 293 4.47 21.27 10.32
CA THR A 293 4.46 22.74 10.50
C THR A 293 4.17 23.11 11.94
N ARG A 294 2.90 23.03 12.36
CA ARG A 294 2.44 23.20 13.73
C ARG A 294 1.44 22.08 14.06
N GLY A 295 1.29 21.82 15.35
CA GLY A 295 0.36 20.81 15.83
C GLY A 295 0.87 19.39 15.63
N CYS A 296 0.01 18.45 15.96
CA CYS A 296 0.33 17.04 15.91
C CYS A 296 0.04 16.44 14.53
N VAL A 297 0.68 15.30 14.24
CA VAL A 297 0.40 14.49 13.05
C VAL A 297 -0.07 13.11 13.50
N SER A 298 -1.08 12.58 12.82
CA SER A 298 -1.46 11.17 12.93
C SER A 298 -1.48 10.52 11.56
N VAL A 299 -1.24 9.22 11.52
CA VAL A 299 -1.33 8.43 10.29
C VAL A 299 -2.42 7.38 10.39
N THR A 300 -2.94 6.96 9.24
CA THR A 300 -4.00 5.97 9.12
C THR A 300 -3.70 5.00 7.98
N VAL A 301 -4.11 3.76 8.17
CA VAL A 301 -4.23 2.75 7.11
C VAL A 301 -5.68 2.29 7.04
N ASP A 302 -6.21 2.21 5.82
CA ASP A 302 -7.47 1.55 5.50
C ASP A 302 -7.17 0.44 4.48
N ILE A 303 -7.58 -0.79 4.80
CA ILE A 303 -7.40 -1.96 3.94
C ILE A 303 -8.76 -2.34 3.40
N THR A 304 -8.98 -2.20 2.10
CA THR A 304 -10.24 -2.59 1.44
C THR A 304 -10.04 -3.89 0.67
N ALA A 305 -11.11 -4.69 0.57
CA ALA A 305 -11.13 -5.89 -0.25
C ALA A 305 -10.95 -5.55 -1.75
N ALA A 306 -10.77 -6.58 -2.58
CA ALA A 306 -10.61 -6.43 -4.02
C ALA A 306 -11.80 -5.73 -4.71
N ASP A 307 -13.00 -5.79 -4.11
CA ASP A 307 -14.19 -5.06 -4.56
C ASP A 307 -14.11 -3.54 -4.33
N ASN A 308 -13.11 -3.08 -3.58
CA ASN A 308 -12.86 -1.72 -3.13
C ASN A 308 -14.07 -1.05 -2.42
N ARG A 309 -14.98 -1.85 -1.87
CA ARG A 309 -16.19 -1.41 -1.16
C ARG A 309 -16.16 -1.84 0.30
N SER A 310 -15.62 -3.02 0.56
CA SER A 310 -15.61 -3.61 1.90
C SER A 310 -14.31 -3.27 2.63
N VAL A 311 -14.38 -2.45 3.68
CA VAL A 311 -13.23 -2.20 4.55
C VAL A 311 -12.98 -3.45 5.39
N LEU A 312 -11.80 -4.06 5.23
CA LEU A 312 -11.37 -5.24 5.95
C LEU A 312 -10.75 -4.89 7.29
N ALA A 313 -9.93 -3.83 7.33
CA ALA A 313 -9.27 -3.37 8.54
C ALA A 313 -8.90 -1.90 8.43
N SER A 314 -8.90 -1.21 9.56
CA SER A 314 -8.38 0.15 9.68
C SER A 314 -7.59 0.29 10.97
N ALA A 315 -6.56 1.13 10.95
CA ALA A 315 -5.84 1.53 12.15
C ALA A 315 -5.37 2.98 12.02
N ARG A 316 -5.27 3.66 13.16
CA ARG A 316 -4.82 5.04 13.25
C ARG A 316 -3.90 5.19 14.46
N THR A 317 -2.77 5.88 14.28
CA THR A 317 -1.91 6.25 15.40
C THR A 317 -2.54 7.38 16.22
N PRO A 318 -2.22 7.52 17.52
CA PRO A 318 -2.40 8.78 18.22
C PRO A 318 -1.85 9.98 17.41
N CYS A 319 -2.36 11.17 17.71
CA CYS A 319 -1.84 12.39 17.14
C CYS A 319 -0.61 12.84 17.94
N VAL A 320 0.58 12.81 17.32
CA VAL A 320 1.86 13.03 17.99
C VAL A 320 2.45 14.39 17.60
N GLN A 321 2.97 15.13 18.58
CA GLN A 321 3.76 16.35 18.36
C GLN A 321 5.20 15.95 18.03
N LEU A 322 5.63 16.17 16.79
CA LEU A 322 6.89 15.62 16.27
C LEU A 322 8.07 16.60 16.35
N ASP A 323 7.76 17.90 16.34
CA ASP A 323 8.75 19.00 16.42
C ASP A 323 8.97 19.48 17.87
N ALA A 324 8.31 18.86 18.86
CA ALA A 324 8.51 19.17 20.27
C ALA A 324 9.78 18.50 20.80
N ARG A 325 10.95 19.09 20.54
CA ARG A 325 12.12 18.81 21.38
C ARG A 325 11.99 19.64 22.66
N THR A 326 11.98 18.91 23.78
CA THR A 326 12.63 19.30 25.05
C THR A 326 13.89 20.11 24.86
#